data_AF-A0A9W8YRA2-F1
#
_entry.id   AF-A0A9W8YRA2-F1
#
_cell.length_a   1.000
_cell.length_b   1.000
_cell.length_c   1.000
_cell.angle_alpha   90.00
_cell.angle_beta   90.00
_cell.angle_gamma   90.00
#
_symmetry.space_group_name_H-M   'P 1'
#
loop_
_entity.id
_entity.type
_entity.pdbx_description
1 polymer ?
#
loop_
_entity_poly.entity_id
_entity_poly.type
_entity_poly.pdbx_seq_one_letter_code
_entity_poly.pdbx_strand_id
1 'polypeptide(L)'
;MKTTIATYLVACQSFILATSALALPPTPRDGTSTSKRILLWDYTNTGNVSSVPTLKSSLDEAASKVTAVSNWDTWRPSEAPDSLAFYPTVRTIDMVSGDSWTQLLASLDKEKSAGRQTIVQYLNEPENEGVSASDAATTWRSSLLPLKTKYNAKLVGPGTSSSDAGIAFQDAFMGALADDEKPDYVGLHYYSTEGNPVAGEIAWGQNYLTKAHSKYNLPVFVNEIACTSRDSADVKQFSDEMTTWMEQQDWIQQYGFFGVSLQVANSWVSPEAQLLDTSGAWTTLGKDLMGL
;
A
#
# COMPACT_ATOMS: atom_id res chain seq x y z
N MET A 1 67.51 32.02 -5.51
CA MET A 1 66.93 30.66 -5.36
C MET A 1 65.63 30.80 -4.58
N LYS A 2 64.56 30.19 -5.09
CA LYS A 2 63.18 30.07 -4.54
C LYS A 2 62.23 31.28 -4.72
N THR A 3 61.48 31.18 -5.81
CA THR A 3 60.17 31.77 -6.09
C THR A 3 59.12 31.23 -5.10
N THR A 4 58.18 32.06 -4.65
CA THR A 4 56.93 31.58 -4.03
C THR A 4 55.76 32.41 -4.54
N ILE A 5 54.82 31.72 -5.18
CA ILE A 5 53.56 32.22 -5.72
C ILE A 5 52.53 32.09 -4.58
N ALA A 6 51.81 33.17 -4.27
CA ALA A 6 50.63 33.12 -3.39
C ALA A 6 49.38 33.40 -4.24
N THR A 7 48.52 32.39 -4.34
CA THR A 7 47.27 32.38 -5.10
C THR A 7 46.14 32.93 -4.26
N TYR A 8 45.32 33.78 -4.86
CA TYR A 8 44.08 34.34 -4.32
C TYR A 8 42.99 33.27 -4.16
N LEU A 9 42.31 33.24 -3.00
CA LEU A 9 41.01 32.57 -2.84
C LEU A 9 39.90 33.63 -2.77
N VAL A 10 39.02 33.62 -3.76
CA VAL A 10 37.77 34.38 -3.80
C VAL A 10 36.67 33.50 -3.18
N ALA A 11 36.06 33.96 -2.08
CA ALA A 11 34.91 33.31 -1.46
C ALA A 11 33.64 33.71 -2.21
N CYS A 12 33.00 32.74 -2.87
CA CYS A 12 31.69 32.91 -3.50
C CYS A 12 30.62 32.46 -2.48
N GLN A 13 29.84 33.39 -1.93
CA GLN A 13 28.68 33.09 -1.08
C GLN A 13 27.44 32.89 -1.96
N SER A 14 26.92 31.68 -2.00
CA SER A 14 25.66 31.34 -2.66
C SER A 14 24.49 31.58 -1.70
N PHE A 15 23.59 32.51 -2.05
CA PHE A 15 22.30 32.69 -1.37
C PHE A 15 21.32 31.62 -1.85
N ILE A 16 20.85 30.75 -0.95
CA ILE A 16 19.71 29.86 -1.19
C ILE A 16 18.46 30.56 -0.66
N LEU A 17 17.56 30.97 -1.58
CA LEU A 17 16.21 31.42 -1.25
C LEU A 17 15.35 30.17 -1.02
N ALA A 18 15.00 29.91 0.24
CA ALA A 18 13.97 28.92 0.59
C ALA A 18 12.59 29.56 0.36
N THR A 19 11.86 29.10 -0.66
CA THR A 19 10.43 29.40 -0.80
C THR A 19 9.64 28.41 0.04
N SER A 20 9.09 28.88 1.15
CA SER A 20 8.11 28.17 1.96
C SER A 20 6.78 28.09 1.21
N ALA A 21 6.40 26.90 0.78
CA ALA A 21 5.03 26.61 0.35
C ALA A 21 4.13 26.62 1.59
N LEU A 22 3.20 27.57 1.66
CA LEU A 22 2.17 27.60 2.69
C LEU A 22 1.20 26.43 2.42
N ALA A 23 1.24 25.41 3.26
CA ALA A 23 0.23 24.36 3.29
C ALA A 23 -1.12 24.97 3.74
N LEU A 24 -2.18 24.67 3.00
CA LEU A 24 -3.55 25.02 3.40
C LEU A 24 -3.90 24.27 4.71
N PRO A 25 -4.69 24.88 5.61
CA PRO A 25 -5.09 24.22 6.84
C PRO A 25 -5.95 22.99 6.54
N PRO A 26 -5.76 21.87 7.27
CA PRO A 26 -6.56 20.67 7.10
C PRO A 26 -8.03 20.96 7.41
N THR A 27 -8.92 20.41 6.60
CA THR A 27 -10.37 20.46 6.87
C THR A 27 -10.66 19.56 8.08
N PRO A 28 -11.43 20.02 9.09
CA PRO A 28 -11.77 19.19 10.24
C PRO A 28 -12.55 17.94 9.81
N ARG A 29 -12.11 16.75 10.22
CA ARG A 29 -12.86 15.50 10.05
C ARG A 29 -14.03 15.47 11.05
N ASP A 30 -15.21 15.11 10.57
CA ASP A 30 -16.35 14.76 11.41
C ASP A 30 -16.02 13.52 12.26
N GLY A 31 -15.84 13.72 13.56
CA GLY A 31 -16.44 12.97 14.69
C GLY A 31 -16.46 11.44 14.79
N THR A 32 -16.09 10.65 13.79
CA THR A 32 -16.00 9.18 13.88
C THR A 32 -14.69 8.74 13.24
N SER A 33 -13.79 8.19 14.04
CA SER A 33 -12.55 7.59 13.54
C SER A 33 -12.88 6.34 12.71
N THR A 34 -13.20 6.51 11.43
CA THR A 34 -13.19 5.41 10.46
C THR A 34 -11.73 5.08 10.21
N SER A 35 -11.24 4.02 10.86
CA SER A 35 -9.89 3.46 10.68
C SER A 35 -9.46 3.48 9.22
N LYS A 36 -8.21 3.80 8.92
CA LYS A 36 -7.68 3.72 7.54
C LYS A 36 -7.03 2.38 7.22
N ARG A 37 -7.08 1.45 8.17
CA ARG A 37 -6.38 0.18 8.10
C ARG A 37 -7.15 -0.79 7.22
N ILE A 38 -6.45 -1.44 6.30
CA ILE A 38 -6.92 -2.64 5.62
C ILE A 38 -6.15 -3.85 6.14
N LEU A 39 -6.81 -5.00 6.11
CA LEU A 39 -6.21 -6.27 6.47
C LEU A 39 -5.68 -6.96 5.20
N LEU A 40 -4.37 -7.20 5.14
CA LEU A 40 -3.72 -7.93 4.05
C LEU A 40 -3.67 -9.42 4.37
N TRP A 41 -4.76 -10.13 4.09
CA TRP A 41 -4.98 -11.53 4.44
C TRP A 41 -4.45 -12.46 3.37
N ASP A 42 -3.24 -12.98 3.55
CA ASP A 42 -2.61 -13.84 2.56
C ASP A 42 -3.46 -15.09 2.23
N TYR A 43 -3.48 -15.49 0.96
CA TYR A 43 -4.30 -16.62 0.50
C TYR A 43 -3.94 -17.94 1.19
N THR A 44 -2.71 -18.08 1.69
CA THR A 44 -2.30 -19.26 2.46
C THR A 44 -3.09 -19.39 3.76
N ASN A 45 -3.60 -18.30 4.34
CA ASN A 45 -4.48 -18.37 5.50
C ASN A 45 -5.80 -19.04 5.13
N THR A 46 -6.41 -18.67 4.00
CA THR A 46 -7.61 -19.35 3.49
C THR A 46 -7.34 -20.83 3.23
N GLY A 47 -6.17 -21.16 2.65
CA GLY A 47 -5.76 -22.54 2.44
C GLY A 47 -5.61 -23.35 3.73
N ASN A 48 -5.30 -22.71 4.86
CA ASN A 48 -5.03 -23.34 6.15
C ASN A 48 -6.14 -23.17 7.19
N VAL A 49 -7.23 -22.44 6.90
CA VAL A 49 -8.27 -22.13 7.90
C VAL A 49 -8.94 -23.39 8.49
N SER A 50 -8.97 -24.48 7.75
CA SER A 50 -9.52 -25.77 8.22
C SER A 50 -8.59 -26.53 9.16
N SER A 51 -7.27 -26.40 8.99
CA SER A 51 -6.23 -27.05 9.81
C SER A 51 -5.76 -26.16 10.96
N VAL A 52 -5.92 -24.85 10.85
CA VAL A 52 -5.56 -23.83 11.86
C VAL A 52 -6.78 -22.97 12.18
N PRO A 53 -7.74 -23.47 12.99
CA PRO A 53 -9.02 -22.78 13.23
C PRO A 53 -8.88 -21.40 13.87
N THR A 54 -7.77 -21.13 14.56
CA THR A 54 -7.45 -19.81 15.15
C THR A 54 -7.42 -18.70 14.10
N LEU A 55 -7.12 -19.01 12.84
CA LEU A 55 -7.17 -18.04 11.75
C LEU A 55 -8.55 -17.38 11.61
N LYS A 56 -9.63 -18.16 11.76
CA LYS A 56 -11.00 -17.63 11.68
C LYS A 56 -11.26 -16.65 12.81
N SER A 57 -10.90 -17.00 14.04
CA SER A 57 -11.07 -16.10 15.20
C SER A 57 -10.21 -14.85 15.07
N SER A 58 -8.96 -14.97 14.61
CA SER A 58 -8.08 -13.83 14.39
C SER A 58 -8.64 -12.87 13.34
N LEU A 59 -9.19 -13.40 12.24
CA LEU A 59 -9.87 -12.60 11.22
C LEU A 59 -11.11 -11.89 11.78
N ASP A 60 -11.95 -12.59 12.56
CA ASP A 60 -13.15 -12.00 13.17
C ASP A 60 -12.81 -10.88 14.17
N GLU A 61 -11.74 -11.07 14.96
CA GLU A 61 -11.24 -10.06 15.89
C GLU A 61 -10.84 -8.77 15.14
N ALA A 62 -10.03 -8.90 14.09
CA ALA A 62 -9.56 -7.76 13.29
C ALA A 62 -10.66 -7.11 12.44
N ALA A 63 -11.66 -7.87 11.98
CA ALA A 63 -12.73 -7.39 11.12
C ALA A 63 -13.50 -6.20 11.71
N SER A 64 -13.54 -6.07 13.04
CA SER A 64 -14.20 -4.96 13.74
C SER A 64 -13.35 -3.67 13.81
N LYS A 65 -12.07 -3.74 13.44
CA LYS A 65 -11.08 -2.66 13.61
C LYS A 65 -10.53 -2.10 12.30
N VAL A 66 -10.74 -2.82 11.21
CA VAL A 66 -10.26 -2.49 9.86
C VAL A 66 -11.43 -2.18 8.94
N THR A 67 -11.19 -1.44 7.87
CA THR A 67 -12.26 -1.07 6.91
C THR A 67 -12.55 -2.13 5.87
N ALA A 68 -11.54 -2.94 5.53
CA ALA A 68 -11.65 -3.94 4.48
C ALA A 68 -10.56 -5.01 4.64
N VAL A 69 -10.75 -6.12 3.95
CA VAL A 69 -9.72 -7.15 3.72
C VAL A 69 -9.35 -7.18 2.23
N SER A 70 -8.08 -7.46 1.95
CA SER A 70 -7.56 -7.79 0.62
C SER A 70 -6.61 -8.98 0.76
N ASN A 71 -6.48 -9.79 -0.28
CA ASN A 71 -5.69 -11.04 -0.28
C ASN A 71 -4.82 -11.19 -1.53
N TRP A 72 -4.55 -10.09 -2.24
CA TRP A 72 -3.86 -10.08 -3.54
C TRP A 72 -4.55 -10.89 -4.64
N ASP A 73 -5.81 -11.27 -4.46
CA ASP A 73 -6.56 -12.08 -5.40
C ASP A 73 -7.90 -11.40 -5.77
N THR A 74 -8.53 -11.92 -6.82
CA THR A 74 -9.82 -11.44 -7.30
C THR A 74 -11.01 -12.03 -6.54
N TRP A 75 -10.80 -13.14 -5.83
CA TRP A 75 -11.81 -13.84 -5.04
C TRP A 75 -11.74 -13.45 -3.57
N ARG A 76 -12.91 -13.34 -2.95
CA ARG A 76 -13.05 -13.01 -1.52
C ARG A 76 -12.70 -14.21 -0.63
N PRO A 77 -11.89 -14.05 0.44
CA PRO A 77 -11.68 -15.08 1.46
C PRO A 77 -13.00 -15.65 1.98
N SER A 78 -13.16 -16.97 1.90
CA SER A 78 -14.42 -17.65 2.22
C SER A 78 -14.83 -17.49 3.69
N GLU A 79 -13.85 -17.33 4.55
CA GLU A 79 -13.93 -17.17 5.99
C GLU A 79 -14.17 -15.71 6.42
N ALA A 80 -14.05 -14.73 5.52
CA ALA A 80 -14.21 -13.32 5.86
C ALA A 80 -15.69 -12.96 6.11
N PRO A 81 -16.03 -12.37 7.27
CA PRO A 81 -17.42 -12.06 7.61
C PRO A 81 -18.03 -11.08 6.62
N ASP A 82 -19.30 -11.27 6.24
CA ASP A 82 -19.98 -10.45 5.22
C ASP A 82 -20.07 -8.95 5.57
N SER A 83 -19.91 -8.60 6.84
CA SER A 83 -19.82 -7.23 7.33
C SER A 83 -18.53 -6.52 6.93
N LEU A 84 -17.44 -7.26 6.69
CA LEU A 84 -16.15 -6.70 6.30
C LEU A 84 -16.11 -6.53 4.77
N ALA A 85 -15.80 -5.33 4.29
CA ALA A 85 -15.63 -5.08 2.85
C ALA A 85 -14.45 -5.89 2.29
N PHE A 86 -14.54 -6.32 1.04
CA PHE A 86 -13.43 -6.97 0.33
C PHE A 86 -12.96 -6.10 -0.83
N TYR A 87 -11.65 -5.91 -0.93
CA TYR A 87 -11.02 -5.21 -2.04
C TYR A 87 -10.28 -6.21 -2.94
N PRO A 88 -10.91 -6.62 -4.06
CA PRO A 88 -10.28 -7.53 -5.00
C PRO A 88 -9.07 -6.88 -5.67
N THR A 89 -8.07 -7.69 -5.96
CA THR A 89 -6.82 -7.27 -6.58
C THR A 89 -6.61 -8.03 -7.89
N VAL A 90 -6.43 -7.28 -8.98
CA VAL A 90 -5.88 -7.81 -10.23
C VAL A 90 -4.37 -7.83 -10.07
N ARG A 91 -3.81 -8.92 -9.54
CA ARG A 91 -2.38 -9.00 -9.19
C ARG A 91 -1.46 -8.95 -10.40
N THR A 92 -1.81 -9.69 -11.44
CA THR A 92 -1.06 -9.77 -12.70
C THR A 92 -1.95 -9.39 -13.88
N ILE A 93 -1.33 -9.05 -15.01
CA ILE A 93 -2.07 -8.58 -16.20
C ILE A 93 -3.05 -9.64 -16.73
N ASP A 94 -2.72 -10.92 -16.59
CA ASP A 94 -3.55 -12.03 -17.08
C ASP A 94 -4.87 -12.18 -16.31
N MET A 95 -4.94 -11.66 -15.08
CA MET A 95 -6.14 -11.72 -14.24
C MET A 95 -7.30 -10.85 -14.73
N VAL A 96 -7.10 -10.04 -15.78
CA VAL A 96 -8.19 -9.31 -16.46
C VAL A 96 -9.00 -10.16 -17.43
N SER A 97 -8.78 -11.48 -17.43
CA SER A 97 -9.51 -12.45 -18.23
C SER A 97 -9.81 -13.75 -17.45
N GLY A 98 -10.58 -14.66 -18.08
CA GLY A 98 -10.82 -16.00 -17.55
C GLY A 98 -11.51 -16.05 -16.18
N ASP A 99 -11.16 -17.07 -15.40
CA ASP A 99 -11.78 -17.35 -14.10
C ASP A 99 -11.47 -16.25 -13.08
N SER A 100 -10.25 -15.73 -13.05
CA SER A 100 -9.87 -14.63 -12.15
C SER A 100 -10.73 -13.39 -12.38
N TRP A 101 -10.97 -13.01 -13.65
CA TRP A 101 -11.83 -11.88 -13.94
C TRP A 101 -13.30 -12.15 -13.61
N THR A 102 -13.78 -13.37 -13.88
CA THR A 102 -15.13 -13.79 -13.49
C THR A 102 -15.32 -13.69 -11.97
N GLN A 103 -14.33 -14.12 -11.19
CA GLN A 103 -14.32 -13.99 -9.73
C GLN A 103 -14.28 -12.54 -9.28
N LEU A 104 -13.52 -11.66 -9.95
CA LEU A 104 -13.50 -10.23 -9.66
C LEU A 104 -14.90 -9.62 -9.82
N LEU A 105 -15.56 -9.88 -10.95
CA LEU A 105 -16.90 -9.35 -11.20
C LEU A 105 -17.92 -9.88 -10.18
N ALA A 106 -17.84 -11.16 -9.81
CA ALA A 106 -18.68 -11.74 -8.77
C ALA A 106 -18.43 -11.09 -7.38
N SER A 107 -17.18 -10.81 -7.04
CA SER A 107 -16.83 -10.07 -5.82
C SER A 107 -17.45 -8.67 -5.84
N LEU A 108 -17.37 -7.95 -6.97
CA LEU A 108 -18.00 -6.63 -7.11
C LEU A 108 -19.52 -6.67 -7.01
N ASP A 109 -20.17 -7.67 -7.61
CA ASP A 109 -21.62 -7.86 -7.49
C ASP A 109 -22.04 -8.14 -6.04
N LYS A 110 -21.25 -8.93 -5.30
CA LYS A 110 -21.50 -9.20 -3.87
C LYS A 110 -21.40 -7.93 -3.04
N GLU A 111 -20.33 -7.15 -3.21
CA GLU A 111 -20.13 -5.90 -2.46
C GLU A 111 -21.20 -4.85 -2.81
N LYS A 112 -21.55 -4.73 -4.09
CA LYS A 112 -22.66 -3.87 -4.57
C LYS A 112 -24.01 -4.29 -3.98
N SER A 113 -24.29 -5.59 -3.92
CA SER A 113 -25.52 -6.12 -3.31
C SER A 113 -25.60 -5.85 -1.81
N ALA A 114 -24.45 -5.75 -1.14
CA ALA A 114 -24.33 -5.33 0.25
C ALA A 114 -24.39 -3.79 0.43
N GLY A 115 -24.62 -3.02 -0.66
CA GLY A 115 -24.71 -1.56 -0.63
C GLY A 115 -23.38 -0.85 -0.47
N ARG A 116 -22.24 -1.52 -0.72
CA ARG A 116 -20.89 -0.97 -0.55
C ARG A 116 -20.29 -0.52 -1.88
N GLN A 117 -19.63 0.64 -1.85
CA GLN A 117 -18.68 1.00 -2.91
C GLN A 117 -17.38 0.22 -2.69
N THR A 118 -16.93 -0.49 -3.71
CA THR A 118 -15.73 -1.33 -3.64
C THR A 118 -14.52 -0.59 -4.20
N ILE A 119 -13.35 -0.84 -3.61
CA ILE A 119 -12.05 -0.45 -4.17
C ILE A 119 -11.45 -1.67 -4.88
N VAL A 120 -11.02 -1.50 -6.12
CA VAL A 120 -10.29 -2.51 -6.91
C VAL A 120 -8.84 -2.09 -7.04
N GLN A 121 -7.93 -3.01 -6.71
CA GLN A 121 -6.50 -2.78 -6.83
C GLN A 121 -5.99 -3.36 -8.15
N TYR A 122 -5.05 -2.67 -8.80
CA TYR A 122 -4.51 -3.07 -10.09
C TYR A 122 -3.00 -3.25 -9.98
N LEU A 123 -2.50 -4.39 -10.47
CA LEU A 123 -1.11 -4.85 -10.59
C LEU A 123 -0.23 -4.72 -9.35
N ASN A 124 0.38 -5.83 -8.96
CA ASN A 124 1.34 -5.89 -7.85
C ASN A 124 2.76 -5.91 -8.39
N GLU A 125 3.52 -4.84 -8.15
CA GLU A 125 4.91 -4.65 -8.60
C GLU A 125 5.14 -5.06 -10.07
N PRO A 126 4.35 -4.52 -11.02
CA PRO A 126 4.45 -4.92 -12.43
C PRO A 126 5.83 -4.65 -13.05
N GLU A 127 6.61 -3.73 -12.49
CA GLU A 127 8.00 -3.49 -12.88
C GLU A 127 8.91 -4.71 -12.69
N ASN A 128 8.54 -5.61 -11.77
CA ASN A 128 9.27 -6.85 -11.46
C ASN A 128 8.71 -8.06 -12.22
N GLU A 129 7.59 -7.90 -12.94
CA GLU A 129 6.83 -8.98 -13.60
C GLU A 129 6.98 -8.95 -15.14
N GLY A 130 7.84 -8.08 -15.68
CA GLY A 130 8.05 -7.96 -17.12
C GLY A 130 6.90 -7.29 -17.89
N VAL A 131 5.97 -6.65 -17.16
CA VAL A 131 4.89 -5.85 -17.76
C VAL A 131 5.43 -4.46 -18.08
N SER A 132 5.12 -3.93 -19.27
CA SER A 132 5.45 -2.54 -19.58
C SER A 132 4.36 -1.58 -19.08
N ALA A 133 4.73 -0.35 -18.73
CA ALA A 133 3.75 0.67 -18.32
C ALA A 133 2.71 0.98 -19.41
N SER A 134 3.10 0.84 -20.69
CA SER A 134 2.19 1.01 -21.83
C SER A 134 1.15 -0.12 -21.92
N ASP A 135 1.57 -1.37 -21.69
CA ASP A 135 0.64 -2.52 -21.70
C ASP A 135 -0.30 -2.47 -20.51
N ALA A 136 0.21 -2.06 -19.34
CA ALA A 136 -0.60 -1.79 -18.15
C ALA A 136 -1.63 -0.68 -18.41
N ALA A 137 -1.23 0.44 -19.04
CA ALA A 137 -2.15 1.53 -19.38
C ALA A 137 -3.20 1.12 -20.42
N THR A 138 -2.83 0.26 -21.37
CA THR A 138 -3.76 -0.29 -22.37
C THR A 138 -4.80 -1.18 -21.70
N THR A 139 -4.37 -2.12 -20.85
CA THR A 139 -5.24 -3.01 -20.10
C THR A 139 -6.12 -2.26 -19.10
N TRP A 140 -5.58 -1.24 -18.46
CA TRP A 140 -6.32 -0.36 -17.55
C TRP A 140 -7.55 0.24 -18.25
N ARG A 141 -7.36 0.83 -19.43
CA ARG A 141 -8.46 1.43 -20.21
C ARG A 141 -9.50 0.41 -20.65
N SER A 142 -9.08 -0.75 -21.13
CA SER A 142 -10.00 -1.75 -21.66
C SER A 142 -10.80 -2.46 -20.57
N SER A 143 -10.19 -2.70 -19.40
CA SER A 143 -10.71 -3.64 -18.41
C SER A 143 -11.09 -2.98 -17.10
N LEU A 144 -10.21 -2.15 -16.52
CA LEU A 144 -10.41 -1.58 -15.17
C LEU A 144 -11.27 -0.31 -15.22
N LEU A 145 -10.97 0.62 -16.13
CA LEU A 145 -11.68 1.91 -16.21
C LEU A 145 -13.22 1.76 -16.35
N PRO A 146 -13.76 0.80 -17.13
CA PRO A 146 -15.20 0.56 -17.19
C PRO A 146 -15.85 0.14 -15.86
N LEU A 147 -15.09 -0.35 -14.88
CA LEU A 147 -15.62 -0.74 -13.58
C LEU A 147 -16.12 0.47 -12.78
N LYS A 148 -15.52 1.67 -12.98
CA LYS A 148 -16.00 2.92 -12.37
C LYS A 148 -17.47 3.16 -12.67
N THR A 149 -17.90 2.98 -13.91
CA THR A 149 -19.28 3.24 -14.33
C THR A 149 -20.21 2.04 -14.13
N LYS A 150 -19.74 0.82 -14.41
CA LYS A 150 -20.57 -0.40 -14.30
C LYS A 150 -20.86 -0.82 -12.85
N TYR A 151 -19.88 -0.64 -11.97
CA TYR A 151 -19.94 -1.11 -10.58
C TYR A 151 -19.90 0.02 -9.55
N ASN A 152 -19.80 1.28 -9.98
CA ASN A 152 -19.51 2.41 -9.08
C ASN A 152 -18.25 2.14 -8.25
N ALA A 153 -17.27 1.42 -8.81
CA ALA A 153 -16.04 1.06 -8.13
C ALA A 153 -15.06 2.25 -8.10
N LYS A 154 -14.22 2.27 -7.07
CA LYS A 154 -13.01 3.09 -7.00
C LYS A 154 -11.81 2.25 -7.40
N LEU A 155 -10.85 2.86 -8.11
CA LEU A 155 -9.71 2.13 -8.66
C LEU A 155 -8.39 2.66 -8.10
N VAL A 156 -7.56 1.74 -7.62
CA VAL A 156 -6.15 2.00 -7.29
C VAL A 156 -5.32 1.64 -8.53
N GLY A 157 -4.38 2.52 -8.90
CA GLY A 157 -3.40 2.21 -9.95
C GLY A 157 -2.43 1.08 -9.55
N PRO A 158 -1.44 0.77 -10.40
CA PRO A 158 -0.31 -0.13 -10.08
C PRO A 158 0.26 0.11 -8.68
N GLY A 159 0.33 -0.94 -7.86
CA GLY A 159 1.06 -0.96 -6.60
C GLY A 159 2.54 -1.22 -6.88
N THR A 160 3.32 -0.17 -7.11
CA THR A 160 4.74 -0.27 -7.44
C THR A 160 5.63 -0.25 -6.20
N SER A 161 6.79 -0.88 -6.28
CA SER A 161 7.81 -0.79 -5.23
C SER A 161 8.34 0.64 -5.08
N SER A 162 8.90 0.94 -3.91
CA SER A 162 9.57 2.23 -3.66
C SER A 162 10.96 2.39 -4.31
N SER A 163 11.33 1.47 -5.21
CA SER A 163 12.59 1.51 -5.95
C SER A 163 12.55 2.54 -7.11
N ASP A 164 13.71 2.87 -7.67
CA ASP A 164 13.78 3.72 -8.87
C ASP A 164 13.00 3.11 -10.06
N ALA A 165 12.99 1.79 -10.19
CA ALA A 165 12.24 1.08 -11.23
C ALA A 165 10.72 1.21 -11.02
N GLY A 166 10.25 1.04 -9.78
CA GLY A 166 8.84 1.22 -9.42
C GLY A 166 8.37 2.66 -9.63
N ILE A 167 9.17 3.65 -9.20
CA ILE A 167 8.90 5.07 -9.44
C ILE A 167 8.83 5.38 -10.93
N ALA A 168 9.78 4.88 -11.72
CA ALA A 168 9.79 5.09 -13.17
C ALA A 168 8.59 4.42 -13.86
N PHE A 169 8.19 3.23 -13.41
CA PHE A 169 6.99 2.56 -13.90
C PHE A 169 5.74 3.39 -13.60
N GLN A 170 5.61 3.88 -12.36
CA GLN A 170 4.46 4.69 -11.93
C GLN A 170 4.36 5.98 -12.76
N ASP A 171 5.48 6.65 -13.01
CA ASP A 171 5.55 7.84 -13.84
C ASP A 171 5.13 7.58 -15.28
N ALA A 172 5.62 6.49 -15.87
CA ALA A 172 5.29 6.12 -17.23
C ALA A 172 3.80 5.73 -17.37
N PHE A 173 3.27 4.95 -16.41
CA PHE A 173 1.87 4.56 -16.39
C PHE A 173 0.96 5.79 -16.24
N MET A 174 1.24 6.63 -15.23
CA MET A 174 0.47 7.85 -15.02
C MET A 174 0.61 8.80 -16.22
N GLY A 175 1.79 8.96 -16.80
CA GLY A 175 2.01 9.80 -17.99
C GLY A 175 1.32 9.29 -19.26
N ALA A 176 1.05 7.99 -19.34
CA ALA A 176 0.37 7.40 -20.49
C ALA A 176 -1.15 7.63 -20.48
N LEU A 177 -1.76 8.02 -19.35
CA LEU A 177 -3.21 8.19 -19.19
C LEU A 177 -3.64 9.66 -19.39
N ALA A 178 -4.83 9.89 -19.95
CA ALA A 178 -5.51 11.18 -19.89
C ALA A 178 -6.01 11.48 -18.46
N ASP A 179 -6.43 12.73 -18.20
CA ASP A 179 -6.84 13.17 -16.87
C ASP A 179 -8.11 12.45 -16.36
N ASP A 180 -9.06 12.14 -17.25
CA ASP A 180 -10.28 11.39 -16.94
C ASP A 180 -10.06 9.87 -16.87
N GLU A 181 -8.90 9.39 -17.32
CA GLU A 181 -8.50 7.98 -17.27
C GLU A 181 -7.72 7.65 -15.99
N LYS A 182 -7.32 8.63 -15.18
CA LYS A 182 -6.50 8.41 -13.98
C LYS A 182 -7.20 7.50 -12.95
N PRO A 183 -6.41 6.77 -12.14
CA PRO A 183 -6.95 6.07 -10.97
C PRO A 183 -7.58 7.05 -9.98
N ASP A 184 -8.47 6.56 -9.12
CA ASP A 184 -8.94 7.36 -7.98
C ASP A 184 -7.84 7.51 -6.92
N TYR A 185 -6.96 6.51 -6.80
CA TYR A 185 -5.87 6.48 -5.83
C TYR A 185 -4.55 5.99 -6.45
N VAL A 186 -3.44 6.57 -6.02
CA VAL A 186 -2.10 6.09 -6.36
C VAL A 186 -1.77 4.91 -5.46
N GLY A 187 -1.57 3.72 -6.05
CA GLY A 187 -1.11 2.53 -5.33
C GLY A 187 0.40 2.58 -5.11
N LEU A 188 0.88 2.28 -3.90
CA LEU A 188 2.31 2.31 -3.56
C LEU A 188 2.63 1.23 -2.53
N HIS A 189 3.79 0.60 -2.68
CA HIS A 189 4.42 -0.22 -1.65
C HIS A 189 5.55 0.55 -0.99
N TYR A 190 5.73 0.35 0.32
CA TYR A 190 6.92 0.84 0.99
C TYR A 190 7.43 -0.16 2.02
N TYR A 191 8.64 -0.65 1.80
CA TYR A 191 9.36 -1.46 2.76
C TYR A 191 10.65 -0.76 3.13
N SER A 192 11.00 -0.79 4.41
CA SER A 192 12.30 -0.25 4.81
C SER A 192 13.44 -1.08 4.19
N THR A 193 14.67 -0.56 4.24
CA THR A 193 15.87 -1.31 3.88
C THR A 193 16.56 -1.87 5.13
N GLU A 194 16.79 -3.19 5.17
CA GLU A 194 17.49 -3.84 6.29
C GLU A 194 18.91 -3.24 6.45
N GLY A 195 19.30 -2.96 7.69
CA GLY A 195 20.62 -2.41 8.03
C GLY A 195 20.69 -0.89 7.99
N ASN A 196 19.68 -0.21 7.43
CA ASN A 196 19.55 1.23 7.56
C ASN A 196 18.97 1.62 8.93
N PRO A 197 19.37 2.78 9.51
CA PRO A 197 18.76 3.27 10.75
C PRO A 197 17.26 3.52 10.58
N VAL A 198 16.44 2.95 11.48
CA VAL A 198 14.98 3.00 11.39
C VAL A 198 14.40 4.41 11.27
N ALA A 199 14.97 5.40 11.98
CA ALA A 199 14.54 6.79 11.90
C ALA A 199 14.73 7.39 10.49
N GLY A 200 15.78 6.97 9.77
CA GLY A 200 16.02 7.37 8.39
C GLY A 200 15.00 6.77 7.43
N GLU A 201 14.63 5.50 7.65
CA GLU A 201 13.62 4.80 6.85
C GLU A 201 12.23 5.41 7.06
N ILE A 202 11.83 5.68 8.32
CA ILE A 202 10.56 6.39 8.61
C ILE A 202 10.51 7.72 7.85
N ALA A 203 11.53 8.56 7.97
CA ALA A 203 11.58 9.86 7.29
C ALA A 203 11.56 9.71 5.75
N TRP A 204 12.25 8.70 5.21
CA TRP A 204 12.25 8.43 3.78
C TRP A 204 10.86 8.01 3.29
N GLY A 205 10.21 7.07 3.98
CA GLY A 205 8.87 6.58 3.66
C GLY A 205 7.83 7.69 3.66
N GLN A 206 7.82 8.53 4.70
CA GLN A 206 6.93 9.70 4.78
C GLN A 206 7.13 10.64 3.59
N ASN A 207 8.38 10.93 3.23
CA ASN A 207 8.74 11.79 2.11
C ASN A 207 8.37 11.16 0.75
N TYR A 208 8.58 9.85 0.59
CA TYR A 208 8.21 9.11 -0.62
C TYR A 208 6.70 9.20 -0.90
N LEU A 209 5.87 8.88 0.10
CA LEU A 209 4.41 8.95 -0.01
C LEU A 209 3.94 10.38 -0.26
N THR A 210 4.52 11.37 0.44
CA THR A 210 4.20 12.80 0.25
C THR A 210 4.53 13.30 -1.16
N LYS A 211 5.68 12.89 -1.70
CA LYS A 211 6.09 13.25 -3.06
C LYS A 211 5.17 12.64 -4.11
N ALA A 212 4.77 11.39 -3.94
CA ALA A 212 3.83 10.74 -4.86
C ALA A 212 2.47 11.46 -4.86
N HIS A 213 1.92 11.75 -3.67
CA HIS A 213 0.70 12.54 -3.53
C HIS A 213 0.81 13.90 -4.25
N SER A 214 1.88 14.64 -3.97
CA SER A 214 2.10 15.98 -4.54
C SER A 214 2.29 15.94 -6.06
N LYS A 215 2.98 14.92 -6.58
CA LYS A 215 3.30 14.79 -8.00
C LYS A 215 2.08 14.47 -8.84
N TYR A 216 1.26 13.52 -8.39
CA TYR A 216 0.09 13.06 -9.14
C TYR A 216 -1.20 13.79 -8.77
N ASN A 217 -1.19 14.58 -7.68
CA ASN A 217 -2.34 15.30 -7.15
C ASN A 217 -3.55 14.37 -6.92
N LEU A 218 -3.30 13.18 -6.37
CA LEU A 218 -4.28 12.15 -6.07
C LEU A 218 -4.04 11.60 -4.66
N PRO A 219 -5.07 11.16 -3.92
CA PRO A 219 -4.88 10.47 -2.66
C PRO A 219 -4.08 9.18 -2.85
N VAL A 220 -3.37 8.77 -1.80
CA VAL A 220 -2.48 7.60 -1.82
C VAL A 220 -3.15 6.43 -1.11
N PHE A 221 -3.05 5.26 -1.73
CA PHE A 221 -3.42 3.97 -1.16
C PHE A 221 -2.13 3.17 -0.96
N VAL A 222 -1.75 2.92 0.29
CA VAL A 222 -0.52 2.18 0.60
C VAL A 222 -0.87 0.69 0.63
N ASN A 223 -0.75 0.01 -0.52
CA ASN A 223 -1.17 -1.39 -0.64
C ASN A 223 -0.38 -2.30 0.30
N GLU A 224 0.91 -2.02 0.48
CA GLU A 224 1.79 -2.77 1.37
C GLU A 224 2.77 -1.86 2.09
N ILE A 225 2.93 -2.08 3.39
CA ILE A 225 4.01 -1.47 4.18
C ILE A 225 4.53 -2.42 5.25
N ALA A 226 5.86 -2.50 5.41
CA ALA A 226 6.48 -3.18 6.55
C ALA A 226 7.93 -2.75 6.79
N CYS A 227 8.41 -2.96 8.01
CA CYS A 227 9.82 -2.84 8.33
C CYS A 227 10.54 -4.17 8.05
N THR A 228 11.70 -4.10 7.42
CA THR A 228 12.59 -5.24 7.11
C THR A 228 13.72 -5.41 8.13
N SER A 229 13.83 -4.53 9.14
CA SER A 229 14.81 -4.67 10.22
C SER A 229 14.63 -6.01 10.95
N ARG A 230 15.75 -6.63 11.34
CA ARG A 230 15.75 -7.86 12.17
C ARG A 230 15.71 -7.56 13.66
N ASP A 231 15.70 -6.28 14.04
CA ASP A 231 15.51 -5.84 15.40
C ASP A 231 14.02 -5.53 15.65
N SER A 232 13.43 -6.18 16.65
CA SER A 232 12.00 -6.03 16.94
C SER A 232 11.64 -4.65 17.50
N ALA A 233 12.58 -3.94 18.14
CA ALA A 233 12.34 -2.57 18.59
C ALA A 233 12.30 -1.61 17.39
N ASP A 234 13.18 -1.79 16.40
CA ASP A 234 13.11 -1.05 15.15
C ASP A 234 11.80 -1.31 14.40
N VAL A 235 11.39 -2.59 14.26
CA VAL A 235 10.13 -2.93 13.59
C VAL A 235 8.94 -2.27 14.30
N LYS A 236 8.93 -2.29 15.64
CA LYS A 236 7.87 -1.64 16.42
C LYS A 236 7.89 -0.13 16.22
N GLN A 237 9.06 0.50 16.33
CA GLN A 237 9.20 1.95 16.16
C GLN A 237 8.72 2.40 14.77
N PHE A 238 9.17 1.72 13.71
CA PHE A 238 8.74 1.97 12.35
C PHE A 238 7.22 1.88 12.22
N SER A 239 6.64 0.79 12.70
CA SER A 239 5.22 0.49 12.59
C SER A 239 4.37 1.53 13.31
N ASP A 240 4.71 1.84 14.57
CA ASP A 240 3.99 2.84 15.39
C ASP A 240 4.07 4.25 14.77
N GLU A 241 5.26 4.68 14.34
CA GLU A 241 5.46 6.03 13.79
C GLU A 241 4.83 6.20 12.41
N MET A 242 4.94 5.20 11.52
CA MET A 242 4.29 5.23 10.20
C MET A 242 2.76 5.19 10.33
N THR A 243 2.21 4.35 11.22
CA THR A 243 0.77 4.34 11.53
C THR A 243 0.32 5.71 12.02
N THR A 244 0.99 6.26 13.03
CA THR A 244 0.63 7.55 13.62
C THR A 244 0.65 8.67 12.58
N TRP A 245 1.67 8.69 11.73
CA TRP A 245 1.79 9.70 10.68
C TRP A 245 0.72 9.54 9.59
N MET A 246 0.46 8.32 9.09
CA MET A 246 -0.53 8.06 8.04
C MET A 246 -1.97 8.38 8.46
N GLU A 247 -2.31 8.17 9.74
CA GLU A 247 -3.62 8.54 10.29
C GLU A 247 -3.88 10.06 10.21
N GLN A 248 -2.83 10.86 10.40
CA GLN A 248 -2.89 12.33 10.38
C GLN A 248 -2.99 12.93 8.97
N GLN A 249 -2.58 12.21 7.92
CA GLN A 249 -2.61 12.73 6.55
C GLN A 249 -4.00 12.55 5.93
N ASP A 250 -4.74 13.60 5.60
CA ASP A 250 -6.07 13.47 4.96
C ASP A 250 -6.04 12.81 3.57
N TRP A 251 -4.92 12.93 2.86
CA TRP A 251 -4.69 12.35 1.54
C TRP A 251 -4.20 10.89 1.55
N ILE A 252 -3.89 10.31 2.71
CA ILE A 252 -3.74 8.84 2.83
C ILE A 252 -5.14 8.25 2.93
N GLN A 253 -5.57 7.56 1.87
CA GLN A 253 -6.88 6.93 1.83
C GLN A 253 -6.93 5.74 2.79
N GLN A 254 -6.07 4.75 2.56
CA GLN A 254 -5.98 3.50 3.31
C GLN A 254 -4.55 2.94 3.26
N TYR A 255 -4.20 2.09 4.23
CA TYR A 255 -2.90 1.41 4.28
C TYR A 255 -3.01 0.00 4.88
N GLY A 256 -2.18 -0.92 4.40
CA GLY A 256 -2.12 -2.30 4.87
C GLY A 256 -0.70 -2.71 5.29
N PHE A 257 -0.54 -3.16 6.53
CA PHE A 257 0.74 -3.73 6.96
C PHE A 257 0.87 -5.18 6.49
N PHE A 258 2.01 -5.50 5.89
CA PHE A 258 2.34 -6.85 5.44
C PHE A 258 2.67 -7.75 6.63
N GLY A 259 2.44 -9.07 6.50
CA GLY A 259 2.83 -10.07 7.51
C GLY A 259 1.67 -10.80 8.20
N VAL A 260 0.43 -10.65 7.72
CA VAL A 260 -0.70 -11.46 8.19
C VAL A 260 -0.71 -12.80 7.46
N SER A 261 0.23 -13.67 7.82
CA SER A 261 0.41 -15.02 7.28
C SER A 261 1.00 -15.93 8.35
N LEU A 262 0.80 -17.24 8.25
CA LEU A 262 1.41 -18.19 9.20
C LEU A 262 2.92 -18.32 9.08
N GLN A 263 3.48 -17.95 7.93
CA GLN A 263 4.90 -18.09 7.61
C GLN A 263 5.42 -16.79 7.02
N VAL A 264 6.70 -16.52 7.29
CA VAL A 264 7.44 -15.41 6.69
C VAL A 264 7.50 -15.65 5.17
N ALA A 265 7.04 -14.69 4.37
CA ALA A 265 6.84 -14.88 2.93
C ALA A 265 8.13 -15.25 2.17
N ASN A 266 9.27 -14.64 2.55
CA ASN A 266 10.58 -14.92 1.97
C ASN A 266 11.70 -14.40 2.91
N SER A 267 12.97 -14.56 2.52
CA SER A 267 14.10 -14.12 3.35
C SER A 267 14.28 -12.61 3.42
N TRP A 268 13.63 -11.83 2.55
CA TRP A 268 13.77 -10.37 2.53
C TRP A 268 12.88 -9.69 3.58
N VAL A 269 11.62 -10.12 3.74
CA VAL A 269 10.75 -9.62 4.81
C VAL A 269 11.24 -10.04 6.20
N SER A 270 10.97 -9.22 7.22
CA SER A 270 11.41 -9.50 8.60
C SER A 270 10.52 -10.52 9.32
N PRO A 271 11.09 -11.58 9.94
CA PRO A 271 10.35 -12.39 10.90
C PRO A 271 9.76 -11.57 12.06
N GLU A 272 10.44 -10.50 12.47
CA GLU A 272 9.96 -9.62 13.55
C GLU A 272 8.75 -8.77 13.13
N ALA A 273 8.48 -8.66 11.82
CA ALA A 273 7.32 -7.98 11.26
C ALA A 273 6.11 -8.92 11.04
N GLN A 274 6.19 -10.19 11.46
CA GLN A 274 5.05 -11.10 11.40
C GLN A 274 3.91 -10.64 12.32
N LEU A 275 2.69 -10.65 11.77
CA LEU A 275 1.47 -10.21 12.47
C LEU A 275 0.67 -11.39 13.01
N LEU A 276 0.86 -12.58 12.44
CA LEU A 276 0.39 -13.85 12.99
C LEU A 276 1.57 -14.74 13.38
N ASP A 277 1.39 -15.52 14.46
CA ASP A 277 2.26 -16.64 14.76
C ASP A 277 1.85 -17.90 13.97
N THR A 278 2.64 -18.97 14.09
CA THR A 278 2.40 -20.23 13.36
C THR A 278 1.13 -20.96 13.80
N SER A 279 0.53 -20.58 14.93
CA SER A 279 -0.76 -21.11 15.41
C SER A 279 -1.96 -20.33 14.86
N GLY A 280 -1.72 -19.26 14.10
CA GLY A 280 -2.73 -18.37 13.55
C GLY A 280 -3.22 -17.32 14.53
N ALA A 281 -2.57 -17.15 15.69
CA ALA A 281 -2.90 -16.11 16.66
C ALA A 281 -2.13 -14.81 16.36
N TRP A 282 -2.72 -13.67 16.71
CA TRP A 282 -2.06 -12.36 16.59
C TRP A 282 -0.80 -12.27 17.45
N THR A 283 0.32 -11.84 16.86
CA THR A 283 1.51 -11.42 17.59
C THR A 283 1.25 -10.13 18.37
N THR A 284 2.15 -9.73 19.28
CA THR A 284 2.04 -8.44 19.97
C THR A 284 1.99 -7.27 18.98
N LEU A 285 2.85 -7.29 17.96
CA LEU A 285 2.85 -6.28 16.89
C LEU A 285 1.54 -6.30 16.11
N GLY A 286 1.02 -7.49 15.76
CA GLY A 286 -0.25 -7.66 15.08
C GLY A 286 -1.43 -7.04 15.85
N LYS A 287 -1.48 -7.26 17.17
CA LYS A 287 -2.51 -6.65 18.03
C LYS A 287 -2.42 -5.13 18.06
N ASP A 288 -1.21 -4.60 18.25
CA ASP A 288 -0.97 -3.15 18.26
C ASP A 288 -1.44 -2.50 16.94
N LEU A 289 -1.03 -3.06 15.80
CA LEU A 289 -1.36 -2.55 14.48
C LEU A 289 -2.85 -2.69 14.14
N MET A 290 -3.49 -3.78 14.55
CA MET A 290 -4.93 -3.98 14.32
C MET A 290 -5.79 -3.24 15.35
N GLY A 291 -5.24 -2.73 16.44
CA GLY A 291 -5.99 -2.06 17.51
C GLY A 291 -6.87 -3.02 18.31
N LEU A 292 -6.35 -4.23 18.56
CA LEU A 292 -7.00 -5.32 19.28
C LEU A 292 -6.81 -5.25 20.80
#